data_AF-Q0FSN3-F1
#
_entry.id   AF-Q0FSN3-F1
#
_cell.length_a   1.000
_cell.length_b   1.000
_cell.length_c   1.000
_cell.angle_alpha   90.00
_cell.angle_beta   90.00
_cell.angle_gamma   90.00
#
_symmetry.space_group_name_H-M   'P 1'
#
loop_
_entity.id
_entity.type
_entity.pdbx_description
1 polymer ?
#
loop_
_entity_poly.entity_id
_entity_poly.type
_entity_poly.pdbx_seq_one_letter_code
_entity_poly.pdbx_strand_id
1 'polypeptide(L)'
;MAAVPAIAEDFQYDTPADIAETDFADDPDGLAEMQRRWTDAMTAFTDMAIAGNPWTNVNDAPRVNYLDPAEYDQTVNTAVQPITWTAFPNKVNWYFSTSQGTPYALDPALTYPLADKGNLADDAVLQTWIDAHGATYAKTLRANLSDVLAKYPALGETPGDGFAAVSIPTGVSGVCPVVHWDQPQDEWALYSSRVGGPRGWKDEYNEWVVTRNEGGQITKISFTAENPEYWFTLWEVDPEKVLVLYQQLVGPQVVVEDLYLRDAEGNVVNDAAGNPAYNPLNKWNYGNEATETGGGAVHLTSPPNTVGAEMYLGGAATILRDLPGDQYSPANMICSGQYGGNFRNSDPNIGMQGNQVVRNVGKPITLTNPIALYMQMPDFSNYETPDGTPASEFFTVVRGRTAAEAGPDVHYDQILHATFEVPAEKGYTVSDIVISPPTNEDRVFPGMVLRTPPLPILYGSQIAETFNQALAATAYLDVDLADSTRFPPVAEKSPASAQNGWAQPLVAMAVFDAVQSQPAISAATIPLLPFETPPGVSLPHMALEVLGGAMAPVIDYVGPDGTVAQGITVTLNGAMPQTDAPADDGIYEVILYDLSIEIGPDVPDGSYGVRVTNPGNDPDVPVPGNILVRSGQ
;
A
#
# COMPACT_ATOMS: atom_id res chain seq x y z
N MET A 1 31.16 13.57 -15.07
CA MET A 1 31.19 12.77 -13.84
C MET A 1 31.83 13.62 -12.76
N ALA A 2 31.01 14.36 -12.00
CA ALA A 2 31.46 14.80 -10.68
C ALA A 2 31.71 13.53 -9.85
N ALA A 3 32.71 13.55 -8.97
CA ALA A 3 32.99 12.42 -8.10
C ALA A 3 31.73 12.13 -7.26
N VAL A 4 31.19 10.92 -7.39
CA VAL A 4 30.18 10.38 -6.46
C VAL A 4 30.82 10.44 -5.06
N PRO A 5 30.16 11.03 -4.05
CA PRO A 5 30.66 10.97 -2.69
C PRO A 5 30.91 9.50 -2.31
N ALA A 6 31.95 9.23 -1.52
CA ALA A 6 32.15 7.89 -0.99
C ALA A 6 30.92 7.48 -0.18
N ILE A 7 30.44 6.24 -0.35
CA ILE A 7 29.37 5.64 0.44
C ILE A 7 29.67 5.88 1.92
N ALA A 8 28.68 6.34 2.67
CA ALA A 8 28.71 6.37 4.12
C ALA A 8 28.94 4.95 4.66
N GLU A 9 30.14 4.63 5.17
CA GLU A 9 30.41 3.27 5.73
C GLU A 9 29.48 2.91 6.92
N ASP A 10 28.71 3.87 7.47
CA ASP A 10 27.85 3.73 8.66
C ASP A 10 26.38 4.18 8.45
N PHE A 11 25.87 4.36 7.22
CA PHE A 11 24.46 4.77 7.04
C PHE A 11 23.47 3.65 7.42
N GLN A 12 22.37 4.03 8.07
CA GLN A 12 21.23 3.16 8.36
C GLN A 12 19.94 3.89 8.02
N TYR A 13 18.97 3.13 7.50
CA TYR A 13 17.60 3.65 7.37
C TYR A 13 16.94 3.62 8.74
N ASP A 14 16.25 4.71 9.06
CA ASP A 14 15.44 4.78 10.27
C ASP A 14 14.15 3.99 10.04
N THR A 15 13.67 3.33 11.09
CA THR A 15 12.36 2.66 11.06
C THR A 15 11.23 3.69 11.10
N PRO A 16 10.03 3.39 10.58
CA PRO A 16 8.91 4.33 10.56
C PRO A 16 8.68 5.02 11.91
N ALA A 17 8.73 6.35 11.94
CA ALA A 17 8.58 7.15 13.17
C ALA A 17 9.44 6.70 14.38
N ASP A 18 10.58 6.05 14.13
CA ASP A 18 11.50 5.48 15.14
C ASP A 18 10.85 4.46 16.10
N ILE A 19 9.75 3.81 15.68
CA ILE A 19 8.99 2.91 16.57
C ILE A 19 9.79 1.70 17.02
N ALA A 20 10.82 1.26 16.28
CA ALA A 20 11.67 0.16 16.71
C ALA A 20 12.42 0.47 18.02
N GLU A 21 12.83 1.73 18.24
CA GLU A 21 13.47 2.13 19.50
C GLU A 21 12.52 1.97 20.70
N THR A 22 11.22 2.13 20.47
CA THR A 22 10.19 1.93 21.50
C THR A 22 9.88 0.44 21.67
N ASP A 23 9.72 -0.29 20.57
CA ASP A 23 9.38 -1.71 20.58
C ASP A 23 10.50 -2.56 21.20
N PHE A 24 11.76 -2.17 21.05
CA PHE A 24 12.94 -2.85 21.57
C PHE A 24 13.68 -2.05 22.67
N ALA A 25 13.00 -1.15 23.37
CA ALA A 25 13.61 -0.29 24.40
C ALA A 25 14.39 -1.07 25.49
N ASP A 26 13.96 -2.31 25.74
CA ASP A 26 14.50 -3.26 26.71
C ASP A 26 15.32 -4.42 26.09
N ASP A 27 15.52 -4.40 24.77
CA ASP A 27 16.29 -5.40 24.02
C ASP A 27 17.19 -4.75 22.93
N PRO A 28 18.39 -4.27 23.32
CA PRO A 28 19.30 -3.61 22.39
C PRO A 28 19.81 -4.50 21.24
N ASP A 29 19.90 -5.81 21.47
CA ASP A 29 20.37 -6.75 20.45
C ASP A 29 19.28 -6.96 19.38
N GLY A 30 18.02 -7.10 19.81
CA GLY A 30 16.86 -7.12 18.92
C GLY A 30 16.68 -5.82 18.13
N LEU A 31 16.91 -4.66 18.78
CA LEU A 31 16.90 -3.36 18.08
C LEU A 31 17.96 -3.30 16.98
N ALA A 32 19.20 -3.72 17.26
CA ALA A 32 20.28 -3.71 16.29
C ALA A 32 19.97 -4.62 15.09
N GLU A 33 19.41 -5.81 15.34
CA GLU A 33 19.01 -6.72 14.27
C GLU A 33 17.83 -6.18 13.45
N MET A 34 16.84 -5.56 14.11
CA MET A 34 15.71 -4.89 13.44
C MET A 34 16.19 -3.76 12.52
N GLN A 35 17.05 -2.87 13.02
CA GLN A 35 17.62 -1.77 12.24
C GLN A 35 18.44 -2.27 11.06
N ARG A 36 19.21 -3.34 11.25
CA ARG A 36 20.00 -3.96 10.18
C ARG A 36 19.10 -4.51 9.07
N ARG A 37 18.14 -5.38 9.42
CA ARG A 37 17.22 -5.98 8.43
C ARG A 37 16.38 -4.92 7.72
N TRP A 38 15.92 -3.91 8.48
CA TRP A 38 15.19 -2.78 7.90
C TRP A 38 16.05 -2.00 6.90
N THR A 39 17.31 -1.69 7.27
CA THR A 39 18.26 -1.03 6.37
C THR A 39 18.49 -1.84 5.11
N ASP A 40 18.69 -3.15 5.22
CA ASP A 40 18.89 -4.03 4.07
C ASP A 40 17.69 -4.03 3.11
N ALA A 41 16.47 -4.08 3.66
CA ALA A 41 15.25 -4.01 2.87
C ALA A 41 15.09 -2.66 2.17
N MET A 42 15.30 -1.55 2.89
CA MET A 42 15.18 -0.20 2.32
C MET A 42 16.25 0.07 1.26
N THR A 43 17.49 -0.40 1.45
CA THR A 43 18.53 -0.33 0.44
C THR A 43 18.11 -1.08 -0.82
N ALA A 44 17.60 -2.31 -0.69
CA ALA A 44 17.13 -3.09 -1.84
C ALA A 44 15.97 -2.40 -2.58
N PHE A 45 15.01 -1.82 -1.85
CA PHE A 45 13.90 -1.07 -2.46
C PHE A 45 14.36 0.22 -3.13
N THR A 46 15.34 0.94 -2.54
CA THR A 46 15.97 2.11 -3.15
C THR A 46 16.66 1.72 -4.45
N ASP A 47 17.47 0.67 -4.44
CA ASP A 47 18.19 0.20 -5.63
C ASP A 47 17.22 -0.22 -6.73
N MET A 48 16.15 -0.94 -6.40
CA MET A 48 15.08 -1.28 -7.35
C MET A 48 14.37 -0.03 -7.90
N ALA A 49 14.09 0.97 -7.04
CA ALA A 49 13.47 2.21 -7.45
C ALA A 49 14.35 3.01 -8.41
N ILE A 50 15.68 3.03 -8.18
CA ILE A 50 16.68 3.68 -9.05
C ILE A 50 16.83 2.92 -10.37
N ALA A 51 16.95 1.60 -10.31
CA ALA A 51 17.08 0.76 -11.51
C ALA A 51 15.88 0.95 -12.46
N GLY A 52 14.68 1.08 -11.88
CA GLY A 52 13.43 1.10 -12.62
C GLY A 52 13.22 -0.22 -13.39
N ASN A 53 12.13 -0.32 -14.16
CA ASN A 53 11.84 -1.50 -14.97
C ASN A 53 11.59 -1.12 -16.44
N PRO A 54 12.57 -0.51 -17.15
CA PRO A 54 12.43 -0.18 -18.57
C PRO A 54 12.23 -1.38 -19.51
N TRP A 55 12.49 -2.60 -19.03
CA TRP A 55 12.45 -3.81 -19.85
C TRP A 55 11.03 -4.34 -20.06
N THR A 56 10.23 -4.34 -18.99
CA THR A 56 8.83 -4.76 -19.08
C THR A 56 7.90 -3.54 -19.02
N ASN A 57 8.17 -2.53 -18.19
CA ASN A 57 7.32 -1.34 -18.11
C ASN A 57 7.46 -0.38 -19.29
N VAL A 58 6.36 -0.26 -20.04
CA VAL A 58 6.18 0.81 -21.01
C VAL A 58 6.29 2.14 -20.27
N ASN A 59 7.18 3.01 -20.74
CA ASN A 59 7.43 4.37 -20.23
C ASN A 59 8.27 4.46 -18.96
N ASP A 60 8.79 3.36 -18.44
CA ASP A 60 9.79 3.42 -17.36
C ASP A 60 11.20 3.63 -17.93
N ALA A 61 12.11 4.06 -17.09
CA ALA A 61 13.51 4.31 -17.41
C ALA A 61 14.35 4.13 -16.15
N PRO A 62 15.68 3.98 -16.25
CA PRO A 62 16.54 4.19 -15.11
C PRO A 62 16.27 5.57 -14.49
N ARG A 63 15.99 5.60 -13.19
CA ARG A 63 15.40 6.75 -12.49
C ARG A 63 16.49 7.55 -11.80
N VAL A 64 17.44 8.03 -12.59
CA VAL A 64 18.69 8.66 -12.12
C VAL A 64 18.53 9.95 -11.30
N ASN A 65 17.31 10.49 -11.21
CA ASN A 65 17.00 11.64 -10.35
C ASN A 65 16.37 11.23 -9.01
N TYR A 66 16.14 9.94 -8.80
CA TYR A 66 15.87 9.35 -7.49
C TYR A 66 17.21 8.96 -6.87
N LEU A 67 17.54 9.51 -5.70
CA LEU A 67 18.85 9.33 -5.07
C LEU A 67 18.80 8.30 -3.94
N ASP A 68 19.92 7.61 -3.74
CA ASP A 68 20.15 6.79 -2.56
C ASP A 68 20.63 7.68 -1.38
N PRO A 69 19.86 7.81 -0.29
CA PRO A 69 20.31 8.49 0.91
C PRO A 69 21.69 8.03 1.41
N ALA A 70 22.05 6.75 1.29
CA ALA A 70 23.35 6.24 1.76
C ALA A 70 24.56 6.88 1.03
N GLU A 71 24.36 7.33 -0.21
CA GLU A 71 25.38 8.04 -0.98
C GLU A 71 25.37 9.57 -0.75
N TYR A 72 24.23 10.14 -0.35
CA TYR A 72 24.00 11.59 -0.40
C TYR A 72 23.68 12.25 0.95
N ASP A 73 23.37 11.53 2.03
CA ASP A 73 22.83 12.13 3.27
C ASP A 73 23.89 12.79 4.18
N GLN A 74 25.20 12.62 3.91
CA GLN A 74 26.19 12.96 4.93
C GLN A 74 26.55 14.45 5.10
N THR A 75 26.17 15.38 4.22
CA THR A 75 26.56 16.81 4.36
C THR A 75 25.75 17.83 3.54
N VAL A 76 24.58 17.46 3.00
CA VAL A 76 23.98 18.20 1.87
C VAL A 76 22.86 19.13 2.34
N ASN A 77 22.78 20.33 1.76
CA ASN A 77 21.64 21.21 1.95
C ASN A 77 20.38 20.56 1.33
N THR A 78 19.41 20.19 2.15
CA THR A 78 18.18 19.53 1.72
C THR A 78 16.92 20.34 2.02
N ALA A 79 15.83 20.03 1.33
CA ALA A 79 14.50 20.53 1.65
C ALA A 79 13.49 19.40 1.61
N VAL A 80 12.78 19.20 2.72
CA VAL A 80 11.69 18.22 2.83
C VAL A 80 10.40 18.83 2.32
N GLN A 81 9.66 18.08 1.50
CA GLN A 81 8.35 18.45 0.97
C GLN A 81 7.35 17.34 1.30
N PRO A 82 6.40 17.57 2.22
CA PRO A 82 5.30 16.66 2.45
C PRO A 82 4.46 16.48 1.17
N ILE A 83 4.10 15.24 0.90
CA ILE A 83 3.20 14.83 -0.17
C ILE A 83 1.93 14.30 0.49
N THR A 84 0.81 14.96 0.29
CA THR A 84 -0.43 14.67 1.05
C THR A 84 -1.63 14.36 0.17
N TRP A 85 -2.53 13.51 0.67
CA TRP A 85 -3.82 13.18 0.05
C TRP A 85 -4.85 12.76 1.10
N THR A 86 -6.15 12.79 0.79
CA THR A 86 -7.22 12.43 1.74
C THR A 86 -7.28 10.92 1.98
N ALA A 87 -7.51 10.49 3.23
CA ALA A 87 -7.56 9.08 3.59
C ALA A 87 -8.85 8.37 3.13
N PHE A 88 -9.91 9.12 2.79
CA PHE A 88 -11.12 8.56 2.20
C PHE A 88 -10.85 7.92 0.81
N PRO A 89 -11.34 6.70 0.54
CA PRO A 89 -11.16 6.00 -0.73
C PRO A 89 -11.69 6.74 -1.95
N ASN A 90 -10.79 7.22 -2.83
CA ASN A 90 -11.22 8.00 -4.00
C ASN A 90 -11.97 7.13 -5.01
N LYS A 91 -11.63 5.85 -5.11
CA LYS A 91 -12.35 4.89 -5.97
C LYS A 91 -13.84 4.85 -5.65
N VAL A 92 -14.20 4.95 -4.37
CA VAL A 92 -15.62 4.98 -3.97
C VAL A 92 -16.31 6.22 -4.53
N ASN A 93 -15.69 7.39 -4.37
CA ASN A 93 -16.22 8.64 -4.92
C ASN A 93 -16.25 8.62 -6.45
N TRP A 94 -15.20 8.14 -7.08
CA TRP A 94 -15.06 8.18 -8.53
C TRP A 94 -16.04 7.24 -9.25
N TYR A 95 -16.18 6.00 -8.78
CA TYR A 95 -17.00 4.99 -9.46
C TYR A 95 -18.47 5.02 -9.06
N PHE A 96 -18.80 5.42 -7.83
CA PHE A 96 -20.17 5.29 -7.35
C PHE A 96 -20.91 6.61 -7.24
N SER A 97 -20.22 7.72 -6.95
CA SER A 97 -20.91 8.99 -6.71
C SER A 97 -21.58 9.56 -7.98
N THR A 98 -22.62 10.38 -7.78
CA THR A 98 -23.28 11.10 -8.88
C THR A 98 -22.39 12.11 -9.61
N SER A 99 -21.28 12.56 -9.01
CA SER A 99 -20.47 13.65 -9.58
C SER A 99 -19.76 13.26 -10.87
N GLN A 100 -19.55 11.95 -11.09
CA GLN A 100 -18.84 11.42 -12.26
C GLN A 100 -19.78 10.88 -13.35
N GLY A 101 -21.10 11.09 -13.23
CA GLY A 101 -22.08 10.62 -14.23
C GLY A 101 -22.11 9.09 -14.37
N THR A 102 -21.76 8.36 -13.31
CA THR A 102 -21.61 6.91 -13.33
C THR A 102 -22.98 6.23 -13.40
N PRO A 103 -23.05 4.98 -13.90
CA PRO A 103 -24.30 4.25 -14.03
C PRO A 103 -24.81 3.73 -12.67
N TYR A 104 -23.99 3.83 -11.61
CA TYR A 104 -24.39 3.60 -10.21
C TYR A 104 -25.19 4.80 -9.68
N ALA A 105 -24.72 6.02 -9.95
CA ALA A 105 -25.37 7.26 -9.53
C ALA A 105 -25.80 7.22 -8.04
N LEU A 106 -24.91 6.68 -7.20
CA LEU A 106 -25.12 6.57 -5.77
C LEU A 106 -25.10 7.98 -5.18
N ASP A 107 -26.08 8.28 -4.33
CA ASP A 107 -26.03 9.52 -3.56
C ASP A 107 -24.72 9.54 -2.75
N PRO A 108 -23.92 10.63 -2.80
CA PRO A 108 -22.68 10.70 -2.04
C PRO A 108 -22.84 10.42 -0.53
N ALA A 109 -24.02 10.62 0.08
CA ALA A 109 -24.22 10.20 1.48
C ALA A 109 -24.09 8.67 1.67
N LEU A 110 -24.35 7.87 0.63
CA LEU A 110 -24.21 6.42 0.68
C LEU A 110 -22.78 5.95 0.34
N THR A 111 -21.83 6.85 0.04
CA THR A 111 -20.43 6.43 -0.16
C THR A 111 -19.74 6.09 1.16
N TYR A 112 -20.12 6.71 2.28
CA TYR A 112 -19.57 6.37 3.61
C TYR A 112 -19.81 4.92 4.02
N PRO A 113 -21.05 4.38 4.01
CA PRO A 113 -21.28 2.96 4.30
C PRO A 113 -20.52 2.05 3.33
N LEU A 114 -20.50 2.40 2.04
CA LEU A 114 -19.80 1.62 1.03
C LEU A 114 -18.28 1.56 1.29
N ALA A 115 -17.65 2.70 1.59
CA ALA A 115 -16.22 2.78 1.91
C ALA A 115 -15.85 2.00 3.19
N ASP A 116 -16.75 1.94 4.17
CA ASP A 116 -16.50 1.31 5.46
C ASP A 116 -16.69 -0.22 5.43
N LYS A 117 -17.74 -0.68 4.74
CA LYS A 117 -18.19 -2.09 4.74
C LYS A 117 -17.87 -2.86 3.46
N GLY A 118 -17.52 -2.18 2.37
CA GLY A 118 -17.36 -2.80 1.05
C GLY A 118 -18.69 -3.07 0.31
N ASN A 119 -19.83 -2.85 0.97
CA ASN A 119 -21.17 -3.09 0.43
C ASN A 119 -22.21 -2.12 1.06
N LEU A 120 -23.45 -2.21 0.58
CA LEU A 120 -24.65 -1.47 0.95
C LEU A 120 -25.77 -2.43 1.36
N ALA A 121 -25.44 -3.54 2.01
CA ALA A 121 -26.43 -4.45 2.55
C ALA A 121 -27.38 -3.69 3.49
N ASP A 122 -28.69 -3.89 3.29
CA ASP A 122 -29.71 -3.20 4.07
C ASP A 122 -29.73 -3.76 5.51
N ASP A 123 -29.15 -3.00 6.44
CA ASP A 123 -29.04 -3.35 7.85
C ASP A 123 -29.44 -2.19 8.78
N ALA A 124 -29.50 -2.46 10.08
CA ALA A 124 -29.94 -1.49 11.08
C ALA A 124 -29.05 -0.23 11.14
N VAL A 125 -27.75 -0.36 10.89
CA VAL A 125 -26.81 0.77 10.88
C VAL A 125 -27.04 1.64 9.65
N LEU A 126 -27.24 1.02 8.47
CA LEU A 126 -27.55 1.72 7.23
C LEU A 126 -28.92 2.43 7.32
N GLN A 127 -29.92 1.81 7.91
CA GLN A 127 -31.22 2.46 8.13
C GLN A 127 -31.10 3.65 9.09
N THR A 128 -30.32 3.52 10.16
CA THR A 128 -30.07 4.62 11.10
C THR A 128 -29.34 5.79 10.41
N TRP A 129 -28.35 5.47 9.58
CA TRP A 129 -27.64 6.45 8.75
C TRP A 129 -28.58 7.21 7.82
N ILE A 130 -29.43 6.48 7.09
CA ILE A 130 -30.43 7.07 6.21
C ILE A 130 -31.39 7.98 6.99
N ASP A 131 -31.85 7.56 8.17
CA ASP A 131 -32.79 8.33 8.98
C ASP A 131 -32.20 9.60 9.59
N ALA A 132 -30.88 9.63 9.81
CA ALA A 132 -30.18 10.82 10.31
C ALA A 132 -30.22 12.01 9.33
N HIS A 133 -30.53 11.77 8.06
CA HIS A 133 -30.58 12.80 7.02
C HIS A 133 -31.90 13.59 6.98
N GLY A 134 -32.79 13.37 7.97
CA GLY A 134 -34.10 14.03 8.05
C GLY A 134 -35.11 13.42 7.08
N ALA A 135 -36.38 13.41 7.47
CA ALA A 135 -37.42 12.58 6.83
C ALA A 135 -37.53 12.75 5.30
N THR A 136 -37.40 13.97 4.79
CA THR A 136 -37.50 14.24 3.34
C THR A 136 -36.31 13.64 2.59
N TYR A 137 -35.08 13.86 3.04
CA TYR A 137 -33.89 13.38 2.34
C TYR A 137 -33.69 11.87 2.56
N ALA A 138 -33.99 11.36 3.76
CA ALA A 138 -34.04 9.94 4.06
C ALA A 138 -34.93 9.18 3.06
N LYS A 139 -36.08 9.74 2.65
CA LYS A 139 -36.93 9.16 1.62
C LYS A 139 -36.23 9.06 0.26
N THR A 140 -35.46 10.08 -0.12
CA THR A 140 -34.65 10.09 -1.35
C THR A 140 -33.53 9.06 -1.28
N LEU A 141 -32.81 8.97 -0.15
CA LEU A 141 -31.75 7.98 0.05
C LEU A 141 -32.29 6.55 -0.03
N ARG A 142 -33.45 6.26 0.58
CA ARG A 142 -34.12 4.95 0.45
C ARG A 142 -34.48 4.61 -0.98
N ALA A 143 -34.99 5.59 -1.73
CA ALA A 143 -35.31 5.39 -3.14
C ALA A 143 -34.04 5.11 -3.95
N ASN A 144 -32.98 5.91 -3.77
CA ASN A 144 -31.70 5.70 -4.44
C ASN A 144 -31.08 4.34 -4.09
N LEU A 145 -31.03 3.97 -2.81
CA LEU A 145 -30.56 2.66 -2.36
C LEU A 145 -31.37 1.51 -3.01
N SER A 146 -32.70 1.59 -2.96
CA SER A 146 -33.58 0.58 -3.56
C SER A 146 -33.37 0.45 -5.07
N ASP A 147 -33.25 1.57 -5.78
CA ASP A 147 -33.06 1.59 -7.23
C ASP A 147 -31.69 1.02 -7.61
N VAL A 148 -30.64 1.39 -6.86
CA VAL A 148 -29.27 0.90 -7.07
C VAL A 148 -29.18 -0.60 -6.78
N LEU A 149 -29.69 -1.09 -5.66
CA LEU A 149 -29.66 -2.52 -5.32
C LEU A 149 -30.52 -3.37 -6.27
N ALA A 150 -31.62 -2.82 -6.80
CA ALA A 150 -32.41 -3.52 -7.81
C ALA A 150 -31.66 -3.68 -9.14
N LYS A 151 -30.79 -2.71 -9.48
CA LYS A 151 -29.98 -2.73 -10.71
C LYS A 151 -28.64 -3.48 -10.53
N TYR A 152 -28.05 -3.39 -9.34
CA TYR A 152 -26.74 -3.92 -8.99
C TYR A 152 -26.81 -4.68 -7.65
N PRO A 153 -27.40 -5.89 -7.64
CA PRO A 153 -27.63 -6.64 -6.41
C PRO A 153 -26.34 -7.00 -5.65
N ALA A 154 -25.20 -7.12 -6.34
CA ALA A 154 -23.89 -7.39 -5.73
C ALA A 154 -23.47 -6.32 -4.71
N LEU A 155 -23.91 -5.06 -4.89
CA LEU A 155 -23.71 -4.01 -3.89
C LEU A 155 -24.42 -4.30 -2.56
N GLY A 156 -25.42 -5.19 -2.52
CA GLY A 156 -26.10 -5.60 -1.30
C GLY A 156 -25.56 -6.89 -0.68
N GLU A 157 -24.52 -7.49 -1.26
CA GLU A 157 -23.95 -8.76 -0.79
C GLU A 157 -22.83 -8.49 0.21
N THR A 158 -22.77 -9.29 1.28
CA THR A 158 -21.64 -9.28 2.22
C THR A 158 -20.56 -10.22 1.70
N PRO A 159 -19.40 -9.71 1.25
CA PRO A 159 -18.35 -10.54 0.68
C PRO A 159 -17.72 -11.40 1.77
N GLY A 160 -17.63 -12.72 1.55
CA GLY A 160 -17.06 -13.66 2.53
C GLY A 160 -15.55 -13.55 2.69
N ASP A 161 -14.87 -12.95 1.71
CA ASP A 161 -13.43 -12.77 1.61
C ASP A 161 -12.97 -11.32 1.88
N GLY A 162 -13.88 -10.45 2.35
CA GLY A 162 -13.54 -9.08 2.74
C GLY A 162 -13.30 -8.10 1.58
N PHE A 163 -13.24 -8.55 0.33
CA PHE A 163 -13.10 -7.71 -0.87
C PHE A 163 -14.42 -7.07 -1.24
N ALA A 164 -14.42 -5.95 -1.98
CA ALA A 164 -15.68 -5.37 -2.44
C ALA A 164 -16.28 -6.20 -3.60
N ALA A 165 -17.49 -6.74 -3.40
CA ALA A 165 -18.20 -7.54 -4.42
C ALA A 165 -18.89 -6.62 -5.46
N VAL A 166 -18.11 -5.96 -6.31
CA VAL A 166 -18.67 -4.99 -7.27
C VAL A 166 -17.95 -5.00 -8.60
N SER A 167 -18.71 -4.94 -9.69
CA SER A 167 -18.14 -4.74 -11.03
C SER A 167 -17.78 -3.27 -11.21
N ILE A 168 -16.52 -2.93 -11.41
CA ILE A 168 -16.14 -1.57 -11.83
C ILE A 168 -15.36 -1.66 -13.13
N PRO A 169 -15.24 -0.57 -13.90
CA PRO A 169 -14.24 -0.52 -14.95
C PRO A 169 -12.86 -0.70 -14.35
N THR A 170 -12.29 -1.88 -14.59
CA THR A 170 -10.86 -2.14 -14.39
C THR A 170 -10.03 -1.86 -15.64
N GLY A 171 -10.68 -1.57 -16.78
CA GLY A 171 -10.03 -1.17 -18.03
C GLY A 171 -9.38 -2.34 -18.77
N VAL A 172 -9.73 -2.56 -20.04
CA VAL A 172 -9.27 -3.76 -20.82
C VAL A 172 -7.83 -3.59 -21.30
N SER A 173 -7.14 -2.56 -20.81
CA SER A 173 -5.82 -2.11 -21.24
C SER A 173 -5.37 -0.90 -20.40
N GLY A 174 -4.87 -1.16 -19.19
CA GLY A 174 -3.85 -0.33 -18.54
C GLY A 174 -4.30 0.75 -17.55
N VAL A 175 -3.28 1.21 -16.81
CA VAL A 175 -3.20 2.28 -15.79
C VAL A 175 -4.09 3.52 -16.01
N CYS A 176 -4.57 3.77 -17.23
CA CYS A 176 -5.48 4.87 -17.55
C CYS A 176 -6.69 4.49 -18.39
N PRO A 177 -7.71 3.88 -17.77
CA PRO A 177 -8.97 3.63 -18.45
C PRO A 177 -9.69 4.94 -18.75
N VAL A 178 -10.05 5.16 -20.02
CA VAL A 178 -11.12 6.11 -20.36
C VAL A 178 -12.44 5.38 -20.15
N VAL A 179 -13.16 5.75 -19.10
CA VAL A 179 -14.45 5.12 -18.80
C VAL A 179 -15.56 5.78 -19.61
N HIS A 180 -16.14 5.01 -20.52
CA HIS A 180 -17.29 5.41 -21.32
C HIS A 180 -18.56 4.80 -20.73
N TRP A 181 -19.14 5.46 -19.72
CA TRP A 181 -20.34 4.99 -19.02
C TRP A 181 -21.59 4.88 -19.92
N ASP A 182 -21.56 5.48 -21.11
CA ASP A 182 -22.60 5.40 -22.13
C ASP A 182 -22.56 4.10 -22.94
N GLN A 183 -21.47 3.33 -22.86
CA GLN A 183 -21.34 2.02 -23.51
C GLN A 183 -22.10 0.93 -22.76
N PRO A 184 -22.39 -0.21 -23.42
CA PRO A 184 -22.93 -1.40 -22.77
C PRO A 184 -22.12 -1.82 -21.53
N GLN A 185 -22.81 -2.36 -20.52
CA GLN A 185 -22.19 -2.73 -19.25
C GLN A 185 -21.07 -3.75 -19.43
N ASP A 186 -21.20 -4.72 -20.32
CA ASP A 186 -20.17 -5.70 -20.65
C ASP A 186 -18.91 -5.10 -21.31
N GLU A 187 -18.97 -3.86 -21.80
CA GLU A 187 -17.83 -3.15 -22.38
C GLU A 187 -17.03 -2.33 -21.36
N TRP A 188 -17.71 -1.76 -20.34
CA TRP A 188 -17.02 -1.03 -19.27
C TRP A 188 -16.84 -1.84 -17.99
N ALA A 189 -17.73 -2.77 -17.67
CA ALA A 189 -17.69 -3.61 -16.48
C ALA A 189 -16.80 -4.82 -16.75
N LEU A 190 -15.50 -4.57 -16.80
CA LEU A 190 -14.56 -5.66 -16.70
C LEU A 190 -14.64 -6.23 -15.31
N TYR A 191 -14.79 -7.54 -15.26
CA TYR A 191 -15.01 -8.24 -14.03
C TYR A 191 -13.66 -8.40 -13.32
N SER A 192 -13.26 -7.41 -12.52
CA SER A 192 -12.38 -7.72 -11.39
C SER A 192 -13.27 -8.26 -10.29
N SER A 193 -13.05 -9.53 -9.94
CA SER A 193 -13.77 -10.17 -8.85
C SER A 193 -13.28 -9.70 -7.47
N ARG A 194 -12.26 -8.83 -7.41
CA ARG A 194 -11.57 -8.42 -6.18
C ARG A 194 -11.09 -6.98 -6.25
N VAL A 195 -12.01 -6.05 -6.04
CA VAL A 195 -11.66 -4.62 -5.99
C VAL A 195 -11.37 -4.21 -4.55
N GLY A 196 -10.24 -3.54 -4.36
CA GLY A 196 -9.77 -3.08 -3.05
C GLY A 196 -8.85 -4.12 -2.40
N GLY A 197 -8.99 -4.31 -1.09
CA GLY A 197 -8.21 -5.25 -0.30
C GLY A 197 -9.06 -6.05 0.70
N PRO A 198 -8.41 -6.76 1.63
CA PRO A 198 -9.07 -7.57 2.68
C PRO A 198 -10.00 -6.78 3.62
N ARG A 199 -9.99 -5.44 3.53
CA ARG A 199 -10.92 -4.52 4.22
C ARG A 199 -11.74 -3.68 3.23
N GLY A 200 -12.11 -4.26 2.09
CA GLY A 200 -12.89 -3.62 1.04
C GLY A 200 -12.14 -2.45 0.41
N TRP A 201 -12.75 -1.27 0.40
CA TRP A 201 -12.26 -0.09 -0.32
C TRP A 201 -11.13 0.68 0.37
N LYS A 202 -10.60 0.20 1.49
CA LYS A 202 -9.63 0.94 2.31
C LYS A 202 -8.21 0.80 1.73
N ASP A 203 -8.00 1.36 0.53
CA ASP A 203 -6.77 1.21 -0.24
C ASP A 203 -5.97 2.52 -0.39
N GLU A 204 -6.23 3.54 0.43
CA GLU A 204 -5.55 4.85 0.35
C GLU A 204 -4.44 5.00 1.39
N TYR A 205 -3.64 3.94 1.60
CA TYR A 205 -2.57 3.91 2.61
C TYR A 205 -3.05 4.23 4.04
N ASN A 206 -4.33 4.02 4.29
CA ASN A 206 -4.94 4.06 5.60
C ASN A 206 -6.05 3.02 5.64
N GLU A 207 -6.02 2.20 6.69
CA GLU A 207 -7.02 1.18 6.92
C GLU A 207 -7.56 1.32 8.33
N TRP A 208 -8.84 0.99 8.50
CA TRP A 208 -9.49 1.10 9.80
C TRP A 208 -10.54 0.04 10.02
N VAL A 209 -10.84 -0.18 11.29
CA VAL A 209 -11.91 -1.04 11.77
C VAL A 209 -12.73 -0.35 12.85
N VAL A 210 -14.02 -0.66 12.89
CA VAL A 210 -14.94 -0.15 13.91
C VAL A 210 -15.23 -1.23 14.96
N THR A 211 -15.27 -0.84 16.23
CA THR A 211 -15.77 -1.68 17.34
C THR A 211 -17.15 -1.18 17.74
N ARG A 212 -18.14 -2.06 17.76
CA ARG A 212 -19.53 -1.70 18.09
C ARG A 212 -20.00 -2.36 19.39
N ASN A 213 -20.88 -1.68 20.12
CA ASN A 213 -21.61 -2.30 21.23
C ASN A 213 -22.78 -3.16 20.72
N GLU A 214 -23.48 -3.84 21.63
CA GLU A 214 -24.68 -4.66 21.30
C GLU A 214 -25.81 -3.84 20.64
N GLY A 215 -25.85 -2.52 20.85
CA GLY A 215 -26.79 -1.60 20.21
C GLY A 215 -26.39 -1.17 18.79
N GLY A 216 -25.25 -1.64 18.28
CA GLY A 216 -24.72 -1.28 16.96
C GLY A 216 -24.03 0.09 16.91
N GLN A 217 -23.85 0.77 18.04
CA GLN A 217 -23.16 2.06 18.12
C GLN A 217 -21.65 1.85 18.13
N ILE A 218 -20.91 2.73 17.44
CA ILE A 218 -19.45 2.72 17.45
C ILE A 218 -18.95 3.19 18.81
N THR A 219 -18.12 2.36 19.45
CA THR A 219 -17.44 2.69 20.71
C THR A 219 -16.00 3.13 20.47
N LYS A 220 -15.33 2.52 19.48
CA LYS A 220 -13.95 2.79 19.10
C LYS A 220 -13.77 2.61 17.60
N ILE A 221 -12.93 3.46 17.01
CA ILE A 221 -12.39 3.26 15.65
C ILE A 221 -10.88 3.15 15.80
N SER A 222 -10.28 2.13 15.18
CA SER A 222 -8.82 1.96 15.15
C SER A 222 -8.33 2.13 13.71
N PHE A 223 -7.35 3.00 13.52
CA PHE A 223 -6.73 3.32 12.24
C PHE A 223 -5.28 2.85 12.23
N THR A 224 -4.82 2.34 11.09
CA THR A 224 -3.41 1.98 10.85
C THR A 224 -2.94 2.52 9.50
N ALA A 225 -1.70 3.01 9.49
CA ALA A 225 -0.89 3.32 8.32
C ALA A 225 0.43 2.53 8.34
N GLU A 226 0.57 1.54 9.24
CA GLU A 226 1.81 0.78 9.36
C GLU A 226 2.04 -0.11 8.15
N ASN A 227 3.19 0.09 7.50
CA ASN A 227 3.65 -0.73 6.41
C ASN A 227 3.82 -2.19 6.86
N PRO A 228 3.33 -3.17 6.08
CA PRO A 228 3.44 -4.56 6.44
C PRO A 228 4.90 -5.04 6.48
N GLU A 229 5.83 -4.41 5.75
CA GLU A 229 7.28 -4.71 5.80
C GLU A 229 7.87 -4.60 7.21
N TYR A 230 7.43 -3.63 8.02
CA TYR A 230 7.89 -3.49 9.40
C TYR A 230 7.54 -4.73 10.21
N TRP A 231 6.33 -5.26 10.01
CA TRP A 231 5.81 -6.42 10.73
C TRP A 231 6.44 -7.73 10.27
N PHE A 232 6.75 -7.88 8.99
CA PHE A 232 7.53 -9.02 8.50
C PHE A 232 8.96 -8.99 9.05
N THR A 233 9.60 -7.82 9.01
CA THR A 233 10.94 -7.65 9.58
C THR A 233 10.92 -7.97 11.07
N LEU A 234 9.93 -7.44 11.80
CA LEU A 234 9.76 -7.72 13.23
C LEU A 234 9.54 -9.21 13.50
N TRP A 235 8.79 -9.92 12.66
CA TRP A 235 8.58 -11.36 12.78
C TRP A 235 9.87 -12.17 12.55
N GLU A 236 10.71 -11.75 11.61
CA GLU A 236 12.02 -12.39 11.40
C GLU A 236 12.97 -12.20 12.58
N VAL A 237 12.82 -11.09 13.33
CA VAL A 237 13.63 -10.79 14.51
C VAL A 237 13.09 -11.46 15.77
N ASP A 238 11.82 -11.21 16.11
CA ASP A 238 11.19 -11.65 17.35
C ASP A 238 9.66 -11.85 17.18
N PRO A 239 9.20 -13.07 16.87
CA PRO A 239 7.77 -13.41 16.82
C PRO A 239 7.00 -13.16 18.13
N GLU A 240 7.67 -13.23 19.29
CA GLU A 240 7.03 -12.95 20.58
C GLU A 240 6.81 -11.45 20.77
N LYS A 241 7.72 -10.60 20.25
CA LYS A 241 7.46 -9.15 20.18
C LYS A 241 6.25 -8.84 19.33
N VAL A 242 6.10 -9.50 18.17
CA VAL A 242 4.89 -9.38 17.33
C VAL A 242 3.63 -9.74 18.13
N LEU A 243 3.64 -10.85 18.87
CA LEU A 243 2.52 -11.25 19.73
C LEU A 243 2.18 -10.15 20.75
N VAL A 244 3.17 -9.61 21.45
CA VAL A 244 2.97 -8.56 22.46
C VAL A 244 2.33 -7.32 21.83
N LEU A 245 2.80 -6.88 20.66
CA LEU A 245 2.22 -5.73 19.96
C LEU A 245 0.79 -6.01 19.48
N TYR A 246 0.50 -7.20 18.95
CA TYR A 246 -0.86 -7.60 18.62
C TYR A 246 -1.78 -7.56 19.86
N GLN A 247 -1.29 -7.99 21.02
CA GLN A 247 -2.06 -7.93 22.26
C GLN A 247 -2.32 -6.50 22.74
N GLN A 248 -1.41 -5.57 22.47
CA GLN A 248 -1.58 -4.15 22.77
C GLN A 248 -2.56 -3.47 21.81
N LEU A 249 -2.48 -3.78 20.52
CA LEU A 249 -3.26 -3.11 19.48
C LEU A 249 -4.67 -3.70 19.30
N VAL A 250 -4.82 -5.02 19.49
CA VAL A 250 -6.08 -5.74 19.29
C VAL A 250 -6.69 -6.20 20.62
N GLY A 251 -5.91 -6.90 21.45
CA GLY A 251 -6.33 -7.31 22.79
C GLY A 251 -5.65 -8.58 23.32
N PRO A 252 -5.75 -8.87 24.63
CA PRO A 252 -5.01 -9.94 25.31
C PRO A 252 -5.38 -11.37 24.87
N GLN A 253 -6.45 -11.54 24.09
CA GLN A 253 -6.91 -12.83 23.58
C GLN A 253 -6.06 -13.37 22.43
N VAL A 254 -5.19 -12.56 21.82
CA VAL A 254 -4.31 -12.99 20.73
C VAL A 254 -3.26 -13.97 21.26
N VAL A 255 -3.05 -15.05 20.52
CA VAL A 255 -1.98 -16.04 20.75
C VAL A 255 -1.12 -16.18 19.50
N VAL A 256 0.16 -16.55 19.66
CA VAL A 256 1.11 -16.60 18.53
C VAL A 256 0.68 -17.58 17.43
N GLU A 257 -0.01 -18.67 17.77
CA GLU A 257 -0.50 -19.65 16.81
C GLU A 257 -1.58 -19.12 15.86
N ASP A 258 -2.25 -18.03 16.23
CA ASP A 258 -3.18 -17.32 15.36
C ASP A 258 -2.44 -16.54 14.27
N LEU A 259 -1.17 -16.19 14.48
CA LEU A 259 -0.34 -15.38 13.59
C LEU A 259 0.42 -16.23 12.55
N TYR A 260 0.38 -17.57 12.67
CA TYR A 260 1.03 -18.46 11.71
C TYR A 260 0.28 -18.54 10.39
N LEU A 261 1.04 -18.54 9.29
CA LEU A 261 0.55 -18.86 7.97
C LEU A 261 0.15 -20.34 7.91
N ARG A 262 -0.99 -20.59 7.26
CA ARG A 262 -1.54 -21.93 7.09
C ARG A 262 -1.89 -22.20 5.65
N ASP A 263 -1.71 -23.45 5.24
CA ASP A 263 -2.15 -23.96 3.94
C ASP A 263 -3.68 -24.15 3.91
N ALA A 264 -4.20 -24.55 2.74
CA ALA A 264 -5.63 -24.81 2.54
C ALA A 264 -6.19 -25.92 3.44
N GLU A 265 -5.34 -26.83 3.91
CA GLU A 265 -5.67 -27.91 4.84
C GLU A 265 -5.59 -27.48 6.32
N GLY A 266 -5.10 -26.27 6.61
CA GLY A 266 -4.96 -25.69 7.95
C GLY A 266 -3.65 -26.02 8.68
N ASN A 267 -2.69 -26.64 8.01
CA ASN A 267 -1.37 -26.93 8.58
C ASN A 267 -0.50 -25.67 8.61
N VAL A 268 0.39 -25.58 9.60
CA VAL A 268 1.37 -24.48 9.67
C VAL A 268 2.36 -24.61 8.52
N VAL A 269 2.60 -23.49 7.85
CA VAL A 269 3.55 -23.36 6.76
C VAL A 269 4.83 -22.73 7.30
N ASN A 270 5.97 -23.31 6.93
CA ASN A 270 7.27 -22.80 7.34
C ASN A 270 7.94 -22.05 6.18
N ASP A 271 8.78 -21.07 6.54
CA ASP A 271 9.70 -20.40 5.64
C ASP A 271 10.85 -21.33 5.20
N ALA A 272 11.74 -20.82 4.35
CA ALA A 272 12.89 -21.59 3.85
C ALA A 272 13.94 -21.89 4.94
N ALA A 273 13.93 -21.16 6.06
CA ALA A 273 14.77 -21.44 7.23
C ALA A 273 14.16 -22.52 8.15
N GLY A 274 12.91 -22.91 7.91
CA GLY A 274 12.17 -23.91 8.68
C GLY A 274 11.38 -23.36 9.87
N ASN A 275 11.24 -22.03 9.99
CA ASN A 275 10.44 -21.38 11.03
C ASN A 275 8.99 -21.16 10.55
N PRO A 276 8.00 -21.09 11.45
CA PRO A 276 6.64 -20.73 11.07
C PRO A 276 6.59 -19.39 10.35
N ALA A 277 6.01 -19.37 9.14
CA ALA A 277 5.84 -18.16 8.37
C ALA A 277 4.73 -17.28 8.97
N TYR A 278 4.89 -15.96 8.87
CA TYR A 278 3.90 -14.98 9.35
C TYR A 278 2.68 -14.92 8.43
N ASN A 279 1.49 -14.85 9.03
CA ASN A 279 0.25 -14.56 8.32
C ASN A 279 -0.14 -13.08 8.46
N PRO A 280 0.10 -12.23 7.44
CA PRO A 280 -0.28 -10.82 7.49
C PRO A 280 -1.79 -10.60 7.51
N LEU A 281 -2.57 -11.57 7.03
CA LEU A 281 -4.04 -11.55 7.02
C LEU A 281 -4.62 -12.55 8.02
N ASN A 282 -3.95 -12.73 9.16
CA ASN A 282 -4.50 -13.52 10.25
C ASN A 282 -5.85 -12.94 10.71
N LYS A 283 -6.59 -13.73 11.49
CA LYS A 283 -7.95 -13.37 11.93
C LYS A 283 -8.01 -12.06 12.75
N TRP A 284 -6.89 -11.54 13.26
CA TRP A 284 -6.80 -10.28 14.02
C TRP A 284 -6.39 -9.07 13.18
N ASN A 285 -6.01 -9.28 11.91
CA ASN A 285 -5.63 -8.23 10.97
C ASN A 285 -6.39 -8.39 9.64
N TYR A 286 -7.71 -8.53 9.72
CA TYR A 286 -8.56 -8.81 8.57
C TYR A 286 -9.99 -8.30 8.78
N GLY A 287 -10.68 -7.93 7.70
CA GLY A 287 -12.10 -7.55 7.73
C GLY A 287 -12.38 -6.13 8.24
N ASN A 288 -13.66 -5.75 8.20
CA ASN A 288 -14.11 -4.36 8.39
C ASN A 288 -14.53 -4.01 9.83
N GLU A 289 -14.73 -4.99 10.69
CA GLU A 289 -15.21 -4.81 12.07
C GLU A 289 -14.30 -5.57 13.04
N ALA A 290 -14.04 -4.97 14.20
CA ALA A 290 -13.32 -5.61 15.29
C ALA A 290 -14.31 -6.21 16.30
N THR A 291 -14.07 -7.46 16.68
CA THR A 291 -14.89 -8.25 17.62
C THR A 291 -14.00 -8.95 18.64
N GLU A 292 -14.59 -9.55 19.67
CA GLU A 292 -13.83 -10.35 20.65
C GLU A 292 -13.12 -11.58 20.03
N THR A 293 -13.58 -12.05 18.87
CA THR A 293 -13.09 -13.30 18.25
C THR A 293 -12.29 -13.12 16.97
N GLY A 294 -12.17 -11.88 16.48
CA GLY A 294 -11.46 -11.57 15.24
C GLY A 294 -11.68 -10.13 14.80
N GLY A 295 -11.01 -9.74 13.71
CA GLY A 295 -10.89 -8.37 13.27
C GLY A 295 -9.82 -7.60 14.01
N GLY A 296 -9.56 -6.39 13.52
CA GLY A 296 -8.48 -5.52 14.00
C GLY A 296 -7.82 -4.80 12.83
N ALA A 297 -7.03 -3.78 13.15
CA ALA A 297 -6.22 -3.01 12.21
C ALA A 297 -4.83 -2.84 12.82
N VAL A 298 -3.96 -3.84 12.63
CA VAL A 298 -2.59 -3.84 13.13
C VAL A 298 -1.68 -3.15 12.13
N HIS A 299 -1.68 -3.65 10.89
CA HIS A 299 -0.96 -3.04 9.78
C HIS A 299 -1.80 -3.06 8.51
N LEU A 300 -1.32 -2.38 7.46
CA LEU A 300 -1.96 -2.33 6.16
C LEU A 300 -2.04 -3.72 5.52
N THR A 301 -3.15 -4.00 4.85
CA THR A 301 -3.46 -5.32 4.27
C THR A 301 -3.81 -5.26 2.79
N SER A 302 -4.15 -4.08 2.28
CA SER A 302 -4.42 -3.88 0.87
C SER A 302 -3.13 -4.12 0.06
N PRO A 303 -3.15 -4.92 -1.02
CA PRO A 303 -1.96 -5.23 -1.82
C PRO A 303 -1.12 -4.00 -2.26
N PRO A 304 -1.71 -2.88 -2.71
CA PRO A 304 -0.91 -1.72 -3.10
C PRO A 304 -0.34 -0.92 -1.92
N ASN A 305 -0.64 -1.29 -0.67
CA ASN A 305 -0.25 -0.54 0.54
C ASN A 305 1.08 -1.03 1.14
N THR A 306 2.15 -1.07 0.32
CA THR A 306 3.49 -1.54 0.70
C THR A 306 4.54 -0.44 0.56
N VAL A 307 5.58 -0.46 1.41
CA VAL A 307 6.66 0.55 1.30
C VAL A 307 7.45 0.40 0.00
N GLY A 308 7.58 -0.83 -0.51
CA GLY A 308 8.18 -1.08 -1.82
C GLY A 308 7.39 -0.41 -2.96
N ALA A 309 6.06 -0.41 -2.90
CA ALA A 309 5.23 0.29 -3.88
C ALA A 309 5.38 1.82 -3.79
N GLU A 310 5.48 2.37 -2.57
CA GLU A 310 5.72 3.80 -2.36
C GLU A 310 7.06 4.24 -2.96
N MET A 311 8.14 3.51 -2.69
CA MET A 311 9.47 3.80 -3.21
C MET A 311 9.50 3.66 -4.74
N TYR A 312 8.80 2.67 -5.29
CA TYR A 312 8.58 2.56 -6.73
C TYR A 312 7.88 3.80 -7.30
N LEU A 313 6.79 4.28 -6.67
CA LEU A 313 6.05 5.46 -7.12
C LEU A 313 6.90 6.74 -6.99
N GLY A 314 7.61 6.92 -5.87
CA GLY A 314 8.51 8.03 -5.63
C GLY A 314 9.64 8.10 -6.65
N GLY A 315 10.25 6.95 -6.97
CA GLY A 315 11.22 6.82 -8.05
C GLY A 315 10.63 7.17 -9.41
N ALA A 316 9.49 6.58 -9.77
CA ALA A 316 8.81 6.80 -11.05
C ALA A 316 8.39 8.27 -11.24
N ALA A 317 8.03 8.96 -10.15
CA ALA A 317 7.70 10.38 -10.15
C ALA A 317 8.87 11.28 -10.60
N THR A 318 10.12 10.80 -10.51
CA THR A 318 11.30 11.59 -10.93
C THR A 318 11.52 11.65 -12.44
N ILE A 319 10.79 10.83 -13.22
CA ILE A 319 10.82 10.86 -14.68
C ILE A 319 10.01 12.06 -15.18
N LEU A 320 10.67 13.02 -15.82
CA LEU A 320 10.01 14.22 -16.34
C LEU A 320 9.21 13.93 -17.61
N ARG A 321 7.92 14.30 -17.60
CA ARG A 321 7.02 14.18 -18.76
C ARG A 321 6.80 15.52 -19.46
N ASP A 322 6.82 15.51 -20.79
CA ASP A 322 6.50 16.66 -21.63
C ASP A 322 4.99 16.84 -21.78
N LEU A 323 4.34 17.20 -20.68
CA LEU A 323 2.92 17.52 -20.68
C LEU A 323 2.66 19.01 -20.87
N PRO A 324 1.68 19.38 -21.74
CA PRO A 324 1.08 20.70 -21.76
C PRO A 324 0.63 21.13 -20.34
N GLY A 325 0.65 22.43 -20.06
CA GLY A 325 0.35 22.95 -18.72
C GLY A 325 -1.06 22.61 -18.22
N ASP A 326 -2.05 22.55 -19.11
CA ASP A 326 -3.43 22.14 -18.83
C ASP A 326 -3.60 20.63 -18.66
N GLN A 327 -2.60 19.84 -19.07
CA GLN A 327 -2.55 18.40 -18.88
C GLN A 327 -1.61 17.98 -17.75
N TYR A 328 -0.87 18.90 -17.15
CA TYR A 328 -0.01 18.63 -16.00
C TYR A 328 -0.86 18.51 -14.72
N SER A 329 -1.51 17.37 -14.56
CA SER A 329 -2.42 17.04 -13.45
C SER A 329 -2.08 15.68 -12.84
N PRO A 330 -2.52 15.40 -11.59
CA PRO A 330 -2.32 14.10 -10.94
C PRO A 330 -2.69 12.91 -11.83
N ALA A 331 -3.89 12.90 -12.39
CA ALA A 331 -4.36 11.80 -13.22
C ALA A 331 -3.50 11.60 -14.48
N ASN A 332 -3.19 12.69 -15.19
CA ASN A 332 -2.41 12.58 -16.41
C ASN A 332 -0.95 12.21 -16.16
N MET A 333 -0.38 12.48 -14.98
CA MET A 333 0.95 11.97 -14.59
C MET A 333 0.96 10.44 -14.57
N ILE A 334 -0.03 9.84 -13.92
CA ILE A 334 -0.23 8.39 -13.89
C ILE A 334 -0.41 7.83 -15.31
N CYS A 335 -1.25 8.47 -16.12
CA CYS A 335 -1.47 8.03 -17.50
C CYS A 335 -0.24 8.11 -18.38
N SER A 336 0.52 9.19 -18.26
CA SER A 336 1.73 9.39 -19.05
C SER A 336 2.84 8.46 -18.60
N GLY A 337 2.84 8.11 -17.32
CA GLY A 337 3.84 7.25 -16.70
C GLY A 337 3.56 5.76 -16.80
N GLN A 338 2.29 5.36 -16.96
CA GLN A 338 1.84 3.97 -16.85
C GLN A 338 2.33 3.27 -15.57
N TYR A 339 2.22 3.96 -14.44
CA TYR A 339 2.48 3.42 -13.09
C TYR A 339 1.33 3.76 -12.14
N GLY A 340 1.10 2.95 -11.10
CA GLY A 340 0.08 3.23 -10.08
C GLY A 340 -1.37 3.15 -10.58
N GLY A 341 -2.33 3.59 -9.76
CA GLY A 341 -3.77 3.59 -10.06
C GLY A 341 -4.36 4.99 -10.21
N ASN A 342 -4.86 5.33 -11.41
CA ASN A 342 -5.32 6.68 -11.75
C ASN A 342 -6.49 7.23 -10.89
N PHE A 343 -7.31 6.35 -10.32
CA PHE A 343 -8.48 6.73 -9.52
C PHE A 343 -8.32 6.50 -8.02
N ARG A 344 -7.10 6.21 -7.55
CA ARG A 344 -6.73 6.38 -6.13
C ARG A 344 -6.49 7.85 -5.82
N ASN A 345 -6.46 8.22 -4.56
CA ASN A 345 -5.95 9.51 -4.09
C ASN A 345 -4.42 9.47 -4.03
N SER A 346 -3.85 8.39 -3.51
CA SER A 346 -2.42 8.32 -3.24
C SER A 346 -1.55 8.45 -4.48
N ASP A 347 -1.68 7.54 -5.45
CA ASP A 347 -0.70 7.38 -6.52
C ASP A 347 -0.63 8.64 -7.40
N PRO A 348 -1.77 9.23 -7.84
CA PRO A 348 -1.74 10.48 -8.58
C PRO A 348 -1.09 11.63 -7.81
N ASN A 349 -1.27 11.69 -6.48
CA ASN A 349 -0.65 12.72 -5.66
C ASN A 349 0.85 12.48 -5.44
N ILE A 350 1.28 11.24 -5.18
CA ILE A 350 2.70 10.86 -5.08
C ILE A 350 3.42 11.18 -6.39
N GLY A 351 2.88 10.70 -7.51
CA GLY A 351 3.40 10.94 -8.85
C GLY A 351 3.53 12.42 -9.18
N MET A 352 2.48 13.21 -8.91
CA MET A 352 2.46 14.63 -9.24
C MET A 352 3.31 15.49 -8.31
N GLN A 353 3.13 15.37 -7.00
CA GLN A 353 3.78 16.24 -6.03
C GLN A 353 5.29 15.94 -5.98
N GLY A 354 5.70 14.67 -6.06
CA GLY A 354 7.11 14.29 -6.25
C GLY A 354 7.70 14.86 -7.55
N ASN A 355 6.97 14.73 -8.67
CA ASN A 355 7.42 15.30 -9.95
C ASN A 355 7.52 16.82 -9.91
N GLN A 356 6.63 17.52 -9.19
CA GLN A 356 6.70 18.97 -9.04
C GLN A 356 7.98 19.42 -8.34
N VAL A 357 8.49 18.66 -7.37
CA VAL A 357 9.78 18.96 -6.74
C VAL A 357 10.89 18.88 -7.79
N VAL A 358 10.99 17.75 -8.51
CA VAL A 358 12.01 17.56 -9.55
C VAL A 358 11.89 18.59 -10.68
N ARG A 359 10.68 18.84 -11.18
CA ARG A 359 10.39 19.71 -12.32
C ARG A 359 10.53 21.20 -11.99
N ASN A 360 10.02 21.65 -10.84
CA ASN A 360 9.91 23.08 -10.53
C ASN A 360 11.07 23.59 -9.68
N VAL A 361 11.57 22.78 -8.75
CA VAL A 361 12.79 23.11 -7.97
C VAL A 361 14.03 22.80 -8.81
N GLY A 362 13.95 21.83 -9.73
CA GLY A 362 15.06 21.46 -10.60
C GLY A 362 16.13 20.65 -9.87
N LYS A 363 15.71 19.83 -8.90
CA LYS A 363 16.59 19.09 -7.99
C LYS A 363 16.17 17.62 -7.86
N PRO A 364 17.13 16.69 -7.76
CA PRO A 364 16.82 15.28 -7.55
C PRO A 364 16.28 15.07 -6.14
N ILE A 365 15.52 14.00 -5.98
CA ILE A 365 14.83 13.69 -4.72
C ILE A 365 15.08 12.27 -4.27
N THR A 366 14.76 11.98 -3.02
CA THR A 366 14.47 10.64 -2.52
C THR A 366 13.26 10.70 -1.59
N LEU A 367 12.66 9.56 -1.25
CA LEU A 367 11.69 9.56 -0.16
C LEU A 367 12.40 9.80 1.17
N THR A 368 11.82 10.65 2.02
CA THR A 368 12.44 11.12 3.26
C THR A 368 12.56 9.98 4.25
N ASN A 369 13.77 9.74 4.77
CA ASN A 369 14.03 8.83 5.88
C ASN A 369 13.49 9.44 7.20
N PRO A 370 12.71 8.73 8.03
CA PRO A 370 12.19 7.37 7.85
C PRO A 370 11.07 7.27 6.81
N ILE A 371 11.24 6.36 5.85
CA ILE A 371 10.28 6.12 4.76
C ILE A 371 9.09 5.32 5.32
N ALA A 372 7.91 5.93 5.31
CA ALA A 372 6.65 5.28 5.64
C ALA A 372 5.46 6.13 5.21
N LEU A 373 4.27 5.61 5.47
CA LEU A 373 2.99 6.30 5.34
C LEU A 373 2.54 6.81 6.70
N TYR A 374 2.15 8.07 6.74
CA TYR A 374 1.83 8.72 7.99
C TYR A 374 0.47 9.40 7.95
N MET A 375 -0.39 9.04 8.90
CA MET A 375 -1.61 9.78 9.17
C MET A 375 -1.26 11.19 9.63
N GLN A 376 -2.01 12.16 9.13
CA GLN A 376 -1.99 13.52 9.64
C GLN A 376 -3.11 13.68 10.67
N MET A 377 -2.90 14.55 11.65
CA MET A 377 -3.94 14.88 12.63
C MET A 377 -5.23 15.32 11.93
N PRO A 378 -6.40 14.79 12.32
CA PRO A 378 -7.66 15.21 11.72
C PRO A 378 -8.01 16.67 12.00
N ASP A 379 -8.74 17.27 11.05
CA ASP A 379 -9.41 18.53 11.29
C ASP A 379 -10.69 18.30 12.09
N PHE A 380 -10.66 18.64 13.38
CA PHE A 380 -11.80 18.49 14.29
C PHE A 380 -12.77 19.69 14.30
N SER A 381 -12.56 20.71 13.45
CA SER A 381 -13.31 21.97 13.50
C SER A 381 -14.81 21.83 13.21
N ASN A 382 -15.22 20.75 12.57
CA ASN A 382 -16.59 20.43 12.20
C ASN A 382 -17.25 19.37 13.09
N TYR A 383 -16.61 18.97 14.19
CA TYR A 383 -17.12 17.98 15.13
C TYR A 383 -17.90 18.66 16.27
N GLU A 384 -19.06 18.10 16.61
CA GLU A 384 -19.83 18.51 17.79
C GLU A 384 -20.07 17.28 18.69
N THR A 385 -19.60 17.38 19.93
CA THR A 385 -19.76 16.33 20.96
C THR A 385 -20.95 16.66 21.88
N PRO A 386 -21.65 15.66 22.44
CA PRO A 386 -22.83 15.90 23.28
C PRO A 386 -22.60 16.79 24.51
N ASP A 387 -21.40 16.77 25.07
CA ASP A 387 -21.04 17.52 26.28
C ASP A 387 -20.18 18.76 26.02
N GLY A 388 -19.86 19.04 24.74
CA GLY A 388 -19.00 20.15 24.33
C GLY A 388 -17.50 19.93 24.54
N THR A 389 -17.06 18.72 24.92
CA THR A 389 -15.63 18.36 24.96
C THR A 389 -15.05 18.43 23.54
N PRO A 390 -13.87 19.02 23.33
CA PRO A 390 -13.21 18.98 22.03
C PRO A 390 -13.04 17.54 21.54
N ALA A 391 -13.50 17.24 20.31
CA ALA A 391 -13.39 15.89 19.75
C ALA A 391 -11.93 15.42 19.60
N SER A 392 -10.98 16.34 19.51
CA SER A 392 -9.54 16.04 19.52
C SER A 392 -9.08 15.34 20.81
N GLU A 393 -9.80 15.46 21.93
CA GLU A 393 -9.49 14.72 23.16
C GLU A 393 -9.83 13.21 23.06
N PHE A 394 -10.59 12.80 22.04
CA PHE A 394 -10.96 11.42 21.79
C PHE A 394 -10.08 10.74 20.74
N PHE A 395 -9.18 11.49 20.09
CA PHE A 395 -8.19 10.95 19.17
C PHE A 395 -6.87 10.72 19.90
N THR A 396 -6.41 9.47 19.93
CA THR A 396 -5.16 9.07 20.58
C THR A 396 -4.20 8.52 19.53
N VAL A 397 -3.01 9.10 19.44
CA VAL A 397 -1.88 8.49 18.72
C VAL A 397 -1.38 7.32 19.57
N VAL A 398 -1.49 6.10 19.02
CA VAL A 398 -1.09 4.86 19.69
C VAL A 398 0.33 4.49 19.31
N ARG A 399 0.70 4.65 18.04
CA ARG A 399 2.05 4.44 17.50
C ARG A 399 2.42 5.54 16.54
N GLY A 400 3.72 5.87 16.50
CA GLY A 400 4.23 7.03 15.80
C GLY A 400 4.13 8.31 16.64
N ARG A 401 4.23 9.47 15.99
CA ARG A 401 4.36 10.77 16.67
C ARG A 401 3.81 11.91 15.83
N THR A 402 3.38 12.99 16.48
CA THR A 402 3.03 14.24 15.80
C THR A 402 4.27 14.97 15.26
N ALA A 403 4.09 15.91 14.34
CA ALA A 403 5.17 16.74 13.82
C ALA A 403 5.91 17.48 14.95
N ALA A 404 5.16 17.97 15.94
CA ALA A 404 5.70 18.68 17.09
C ALA A 404 6.58 17.79 17.99
N GLU A 405 6.26 16.50 18.09
CA GLU A 405 7.04 15.51 18.83
C GLU A 405 8.26 15.03 18.03
N ALA A 406 8.14 14.94 16.70
CA ALA A 406 9.25 14.56 15.81
C ALA A 406 10.38 15.59 15.78
N GLY A 407 10.06 16.88 15.94
CA GLY A 407 11.05 17.94 16.10
C GLY A 407 10.70 19.22 15.36
N PRO A 408 11.43 20.32 15.61
CA PRO A 408 11.10 21.64 15.07
C PRO A 408 11.26 21.74 13.54
N ASP A 409 12.05 20.86 12.93
CA ASP A 409 12.34 20.82 11.50
C ASP A 409 11.46 19.80 10.74
N VAL A 410 10.58 19.10 11.44
CA VAL A 410 9.58 18.19 10.87
C VAL A 410 8.26 18.93 10.74
N HIS A 411 7.65 18.90 9.55
CA HIS A 411 6.48 19.71 9.21
C HIS A 411 5.26 18.88 8.80
N TYR A 412 5.28 17.58 9.07
CA TYR A 412 4.19 16.64 8.86
C TYR A 412 4.19 15.63 10.00
N ASP A 413 3.01 15.14 10.36
CA ASP A 413 2.89 14.12 11.40
C ASP A 413 3.46 12.79 10.91
N GLN A 414 4.02 12.01 11.84
CA GLN A 414 4.53 10.67 11.63
C GLN A 414 3.67 9.64 12.40
N ILE A 415 2.34 9.75 12.30
CA ILE A 415 1.39 8.90 13.03
C ILE A 415 1.15 7.61 12.26
N LEU A 416 1.33 6.47 12.92
CA LEU A 416 1.26 5.13 12.32
C LEU A 416 0.04 4.34 12.79
N HIS A 417 -0.36 4.52 14.04
CA HIS A 417 -1.57 3.92 14.60
C HIS A 417 -2.31 4.93 15.46
N ALA A 418 -3.63 4.99 15.33
CA ALA A 418 -4.45 5.91 16.09
C ALA A 418 -5.82 5.31 16.43
N THR A 419 -6.40 5.76 17.53
CA THR A 419 -7.75 5.39 17.94
C THR A 419 -8.61 6.61 18.16
N PHE A 420 -9.87 6.53 17.71
CA PHE A 420 -10.92 7.48 18.08
C PHE A 420 -11.92 6.80 19.00
N GLU A 421 -11.91 7.14 20.28
CA GLU A 421 -12.66 6.47 21.34
C GLU A 421 -13.16 7.45 22.39
N VAL A 422 -14.43 7.34 22.76
CA VAL A 422 -15.02 8.15 23.83
C VAL A 422 -14.83 7.40 25.17
N PRO A 423 -14.20 8.02 26.18
CA PRO A 423 -14.06 7.41 27.50
C PRO A 423 -15.41 7.02 28.10
N ALA A 424 -15.51 5.81 28.66
CA ALA A 424 -16.77 5.25 29.14
C ALA A 424 -17.49 6.14 30.18
N GLU A 425 -16.74 6.90 30.98
CA GLU A 425 -17.26 7.85 31.97
C GLU A 425 -18.04 9.04 31.38
N LYS A 426 -17.90 9.30 30.08
CA LYS A 426 -18.67 10.35 29.36
C LYS A 426 -20.14 9.97 29.17
N GLY A 427 -20.47 8.67 29.22
CA GLY A 427 -21.86 8.19 29.14
C GLY A 427 -22.49 8.29 27.73
N TYR A 428 -21.67 8.51 26.70
CA TYR A 428 -22.04 8.47 25.29
C TYR A 428 -20.91 7.80 24.48
N THR A 429 -21.15 7.52 23.22
CA THR A 429 -20.27 6.78 22.31
C THR A 429 -19.80 7.64 21.14
N VAL A 430 -18.89 7.13 20.31
CA VAL A 430 -18.49 7.81 19.06
C VAL A 430 -19.70 8.11 18.18
N SER A 431 -20.72 7.24 18.17
CA SER A 431 -21.94 7.44 17.39
C SER A 431 -22.86 8.57 17.88
N ASP A 432 -22.61 9.13 19.06
CA ASP A 432 -23.33 10.30 19.56
C ASP A 432 -22.66 11.63 19.16
N ILE A 433 -21.44 11.57 18.61
CA ILE A 433 -20.74 12.73 18.04
C ILE A 433 -21.28 12.97 16.64
N VAL A 434 -21.49 14.24 16.28
CA VAL A 434 -21.91 14.62 14.93
C VAL A 434 -20.79 15.35 14.20
N ILE A 435 -20.65 15.07 12.91
CA ILE A 435 -19.74 15.78 12.01
C ILE A 435 -20.59 16.59 11.03
N SER A 436 -20.32 17.89 10.95
CA SER A 436 -20.85 18.71 9.86
C SER A 436 -20.04 18.41 8.59
N PRO A 437 -20.65 18.00 7.48
CA PRO A 437 -19.89 17.76 6.26
C PRO A 437 -19.19 19.06 5.82
N PRO A 438 -17.96 18.98 5.28
CA PRO A 438 -17.22 20.14 4.81
C PRO A 438 -18.09 20.92 3.81
N THR A 439 -18.45 22.14 4.18
CA THR A 439 -19.45 22.94 3.48
C THR A 439 -18.94 23.33 2.10
N ASN A 440 -19.40 22.66 1.04
CA ASN A 440 -19.33 23.19 -0.33
C ASN A 440 -20.53 22.85 -1.24
N GLU A 441 -21.54 22.12 -0.77
CA GLU A 441 -22.76 21.91 -1.55
C GLU A 441 -24.03 22.12 -0.72
N ASP A 442 -24.50 23.37 -0.68
CA ASP A 442 -25.95 23.57 -0.73
C ASP A 442 -26.41 22.87 -2.01
N ARG A 443 -26.95 21.64 -1.92
CA ARG A 443 -27.40 20.91 -3.11
C ARG A 443 -28.68 21.54 -3.63
N VAL A 444 -28.55 22.26 -4.74
CA VAL A 444 -29.67 22.95 -5.38
C VAL A 444 -30.33 22.01 -6.38
N PHE A 445 -31.47 21.46 -5.99
CA PHE A 445 -32.43 20.88 -6.92
C PHE A 445 -33.41 21.96 -7.39
N PRO A 446 -34.05 21.85 -8.57
CA PRO A 446 -35.10 22.77 -8.97
C PRO A 446 -36.23 22.85 -7.92
N GLY A 447 -36.23 23.91 -7.11
CA GLY A 447 -37.20 24.16 -6.03
C GLY A 447 -36.80 23.67 -4.63
N MET A 448 -35.58 23.16 -4.41
CA MET A 448 -35.14 22.67 -3.09
C MET A 448 -33.63 22.89 -2.89
N VAL A 449 -33.24 23.45 -1.75
CA VAL A 449 -31.84 23.50 -1.30
C VAL A 449 -31.70 22.51 -0.15
N LEU A 450 -30.94 21.44 -0.36
CA LEU A 450 -30.63 20.46 0.68
C LEU A 450 -29.30 20.83 1.32
N ARG A 451 -29.37 21.29 2.58
CA ARG A 451 -28.22 21.32 3.49
C ARG A 451 -28.13 19.97 4.14
N THR A 452 -26.99 19.31 4.02
CA THR A 452 -26.73 18.12 4.83
C THR A 452 -26.59 18.60 6.28
N PRO A 453 -27.47 18.17 7.20
CA PRO A 453 -27.33 18.54 8.61
C PRO A 453 -26.04 17.93 9.18
N PRO A 454 -25.59 18.34 10.37
CA PRO A 454 -24.62 17.55 11.13
C PRO A 454 -25.13 16.11 11.26
N LEU A 455 -24.27 15.13 10.97
CA LEU A 455 -24.63 13.72 10.95
C LEU A 455 -23.89 12.96 12.04
N PRO A 456 -24.55 12.02 12.75
CA PRO A 456 -23.89 11.14 13.70
C PRO A 456 -22.82 10.29 13.01
N ILE A 457 -21.75 9.96 13.73
CA ILE A 457 -20.69 9.08 13.24
C ILE A 457 -21.18 7.62 13.30
N LEU A 458 -21.58 7.07 12.17
CA LEU A 458 -22.01 5.68 12.05
C LEU A 458 -21.04 4.81 11.27
N TYR A 459 -20.04 5.42 10.62
CA TYR A 459 -18.98 4.76 9.87
C TYR A 459 -17.63 5.43 10.13
N GLY A 460 -16.55 4.65 10.15
CA GLY A 460 -15.19 5.19 10.31
C GLY A 460 -14.74 6.03 9.11
N SER A 461 -15.28 5.75 7.93
CA SER A 461 -15.07 6.53 6.71
C SER A 461 -15.44 8.01 6.84
N GLN A 462 -16.39 8.37 7.72
CA GLN A 462 -16.73 9.77 7.99
C GLN A 462 -15.57 10.53 8.64
N ILE A 463 -14.77 9.86 9.49
CA ILE A 463 -13.56 10.43 10.07
C ILE A 463 -12.43 10.41 9.04
N ALA A 464 -12.29 9.33 8.25
CA ALA A 464 -11.27 9.21 7.20
C ALA A 464 -11.32 10.33 6.15
N GLU A 465 -12.48 10.94 5.92
CA GLU A 465 -12.59 12.12 5.05
C GLU A 465 -12.03 13.41 5.67
N THR A 466 -11.86 13.46 7.00
CA THR A 466 -11.44 14.66 7.74
C THR A 466 -9.93 14.76 7.97
N PHE A 467 -9.15 13.78 7.48
CA PHE A 467 -7.70 13.81 7.59
C PHE A 467 -7.00 13.31 6.32
N ASN A 468 -5.73 13.72 6.22
CA ASN A 468 -4.86 13.33 5.13
C ASN A 468 -3.91 12.22 5.56
N GLN A 469 -3.46 11.42 4.61
CA GLN A 469 -2.20 10.72 4.69
C GLN A 469 -1.08 11.62 4.16
N ALA A 470 0.15 11.30 4.56
CA ALA A 470 1.35 11.90 4.02
C ALA A 470 2.48 10.88 3.92
N LEU A 471 3.33 11.12 2.93
CA LEU A 471 4.76 10.77 2.97
C LEU A 471 5.54 12.04 2.62
N ALA A 472 6.87 12.01 2.57
CA ALA A 472 7.64 13.20 2.21
C ALA A 472 8.75 12.92 1.21
N ALA A 473 9.02 13.87 0.31
CA ALA A 473 10.18 13.85 -0.57
C ALA A 473 11.27 14.79 -0.03
N THR A 474 12.52 14.32 0.01
CA THR A 474 13.70 15.12 0.34
C THR A 474 14.40 15.53 -0.94
N ALA A 475 14.48 16.84 -1.20
CA ALA A 475 15.21 17.40 -2.33
C ALA A 475 16.64 17.76 -1.94
N TYR A 476 17.62 17.36 -2.75
CA TYR A 476 19.04 17.65 -2.52
C TYR A 476 19.44 18.92 -3.28
N LEU A 477 19.47 20.06 -2.58
CA LEU A 477 19.56 21.38 -3.20
C LEU A 477 20.92 21.68 -3.84
N ASP A 478 21.99 21.05 -3.35
CA ASP A 478 23.34 21.21 -3.89
C ASP A 478 23.68 20.19 -5.00
N VAL A 479 22.76 19.27 -5.30
CA VAL A 479 22.92 18.27 -6.37
C VAL A 479 22.15 18.74 -7.60
N ASP A 480 22.78 18.66 -8.77
CA ASP A 480 22.10 18.95 -10.04
C ASP A 480 21.42 17.68 -10.57
N LEU A 481 20.31 17.85 -11.31
CA LEU A 481 19.64 16.74 -11.98
C LEU A 481 20.62 15.98 -12.88
N ALA A 482 20.67 14.66 -12.73
CA ALA A 482 21.45 13.80 -13.60
C ALA A 482 20.82 13.69 -14.99
N ASP A 483 19.49 13.78 -15.07
CA ASP A 483 18.74 13.85 -16.33
C ASP A 483 17.65 14.92 -16.27
N SER A 484 17.66 15.86 -17.22
CA SER A 484 16.61 16.88 -17.38
C SER A 484 15.74 16.63 -18.61
N THR A 485 15.92 15.48 -19.28
CA THR A 485 15.19 15.11 -20.49
C THR A 485 13.71 14.97 -20.17
N ARG A 486 12.86 15.58 -21.00
CA ARG A 486 11.40 15.45 -20.91
C ARG A 486 10.95 14.45 -21.95
N PHE A 487 10.31 13.39 -21.48
CA PHE A 487 9.79 12.35 -22.35
C PHE A 487 8.35 12.71 -22.75
N PRO A 488 7.95 12.61 -24.02
CA PRO A 488 6.56 12.81 -24.40
C PRO A 488 5.64 11.85 -23.61
N PRO A 489 4.37 12.21 -23.36
CA PRO A 489 3.38 11.21 -23.00
C PRO A 489 3.33 10.18 -24.13
N VAL A 490 3.42 8.89 -23.79
CA VAL A 490 3.63 7.89 -24.81
C VAL A 490 2.32 7.49 -25.49
N ALA A 491 2.34 7.57 -26.82
CA ALA A 491 1.40 6.88 -27.68
C ALA A 491 2.10 5.61 -28.20
N GLU A 492 1.45 4.47 -28.01
CA GLU A 492 1.86 3.12 -28.40
C GLU A 492 2.94 2.46 -27.53
N LYS A 493 2.70 1.16 -27.22
CA LYS A 493 3.64 0.27 -26.52
C LYS A 493 5.00 0.35 -27.22
N SER A 494 6.09 0.46 -26.46
CA SER A 494 7.41 0.14 -27.01
C SER A 494 7.30 -1.18 -27.76
N PRO A 495 7.87 -1.31 -28.98
CA PRO A 495 7.87 -2.58 -29.68
C PRO A 495 8.41 -3.65 -28.73
N ALA A 496 7.85 -4.86 -28.80
CA ALA A 496 8.29 -6.04 -28.07
C ALA A 496 9.72 -6.47 -28.50
N SER A 497 10.69 -5.57 -28.42
CA SER A 497 12.09 -5.92 -28.52
C SER A 497 12.45 -6.67 -27.26
N ALA A 498 12.70 -7.97 -27.41
CA ALA A 498 13.50 -8.79 -26.50
C ALA A 498 13.32 -8.41 -25.01
N GLN A 499 12.09 -8.50 -24.48
CA GLN A 499 11.84 -8.20 -23.08
C GLN A 499 12.38 -9.36 -22.24
N ASN A 500 13.32 -9.07 -21.35
CA ASN A 500 13.71 -9.96 -20.27
C ASN A 500 12.72 -9.83 -19.11
N GLY A 501 12.74 -10.82 -18.21
CA GLY A 501 11.79 -10.88 -17.12
C GLY A 501 12.19 -9.97 -15.95
N TRP A 502 11.23 -9.23 -15.40
CA TRP A 502 11.40 -8.49 -14.16
C TRP A 502 10.96 -9.35 -12.97
N ALA A 503 11.93 -9.81 -12.20
CA ALA A 503 11.68 -10.69 -11.07
C ALA A 503 11.12 -9.93 -9.86
N GLN A 504 10.13 -10.54 -9.20
CA GLN A 504 9.72 -10.20 -7.85
C GLN A 504 10.66 -10.88 -6.84
N PRO A 505 10.70 -10.43 -5.58
CA PRO A 505 11.47 -11.08 -4.52
C PRO A 505 11.14 -12.56 -4.30
N LEU A 506 12.16 -13.27 -3.82
CA LEU A 506 12.19 -14.72 -3.71
C LEU A 506 11.50 -15.18 -2.41
N VAL A 507 10.62 -16.17 -2.49
CA VAL A 507 9.98 -16.77 -1.31
C VAL A 507 10.01 -18.30 -1.39
N ALA A 508 9.79 -19.00 -0.27
CA ALA A 508 9.60 -20.45 -0.32
C ALA A 508 8.30 -20.78 -1.08
N MET A 509 8.32 -21.80 -1.95
CA MET A 509 7.13 -22.21 -2.73
C MET A 509 5.95 -22.57 -1.82
N ALA A 510 6.20 -23.23 -0.68
CA ALA A 510 5.16 -23.55 0.29
C ALA A 510 4.47 -22.28 0.86
N VAL A 511 5.23 -21.21 1.08
CA VAL A 511 4.69 -19.91 1.53
C VAL A 511 3.87 -19.27 0.40
N PHE A 512 4.40 -19.28 -0.82
CA PHE A 512 3.68 -18.76 -2.00
C PHE A 512 2.35 -19.49 -2.22
N ASP A 513 2.36 -20.83 -2.22
CA ASP A 513 1.16 -21.65 -2.42
C ASP A 513 0.14 -21.42 -1.32
N ALA A 514 0.57 -21.35 -0.05
CA ALA A 514 -0.32 -21.08 1.07
C ALA A 514 -0.98 -19.71 0.95
N VAL A 515 -0.21 -18.69 0.55
CA VAL A 515 -0.72 -17.35 0.27
C VAL A 515 -1.75 -17.39 -0.86
N GLN A 516 -1.40 -17.93 -2.03
CA GLN A 516 -2.31 -18.00 -3.18
C GLN A 516 -3.58 -18.82 -2.90
N SER A 517 -3.50 -19.80 -2.00
CA SER A 517 -4.66 -20.60 -1.59
C SER A 517 -5.68 -19.81 -0.75
N GLN A 518 -5.27 -18.69 -0.17
CA GLN A 518 -6.15 -17.85 0.62
C GLN A 518 -6.82 -16.82 -0.30
N PRO A 519 -8.18 -16.77 -0.34
CA PRO A 519 -8.92 -15.90 -1.25
C PRO A 519 -8.70 -14.39 -0.99
N ALA A 520 -7.88 -14.01 -0.02
CA ALA A 520 -7.56 -12.63 0.28
C ALA A 520 -6.09 -12.23 0.10
N ILE A 521 -5.20 -13.20 -0.14
CA ILE A 521 -3.77 -12.93 -0.32
C ILE A 521 -3.41 -13.29 -1.76
N SER A 522 -3.05 -12.30 -2.58
CA SER A 522 -2.27 -12.55 -3.79
C SER A 522 -0.78 -12.45 -3.47
N ALA A 523 0.10 -13.00 -4.31
CA ALA A 523 1.54 -12.81 -4.17
C ALA A 523 1.95 -11.32 -4.09
N ALA A 524 1.17 -10.40 -4.67
CA ALA A 524 1.36 -8.95 -4.54
C ALA A 524 0.94 -8.36 -3.18
N THR A 525 0.43 -9.19 -2.26
CA THR A 525 -0.01 -8.79 -0.90
C THR A 525 1.02 -9.19 0.16
N ILE A 526 2.05 -9.95 -0.22
CA ILE A 526 3.19 -10.23 0.65
C ILE A 526 4.16 -9.06 0.51
N PRO A 527 4.63 -8.44 1.60
CA PRO A 527 5.71 -7.47 1.56
C PRO A 527 6.98 -8.17 1.14
N LEU A 528 7.59 -7.68 0.08
CA LEU A 528 8.62 -8.39 -0.65
C LEU A 528 10.01 -8.06 -0.08
N LEU A 529 10.31 -8.55 1.12
CA LEU A 529 11.63 -8.36 1.75
C LEU A 529 12.73 -9.16 1.02
N PRO A 530 13.98 -8.68 0.98
CA PRO A 530 15.12 -9.47 0.50
C PRO A 530 15.28 -10.78 1.28
N PHE A 531 15.48 -11.90 0.57
CA PHE A 531 15.66 -13.20 1.22
C PHE A 531 17.06 -13.33 1.81
N GLU A 532 17.18 -13.39 3.13
CA GLU A 532 18.46 -13.55 3.83
C GLU A 532 18.81 -15.02 4.08
N THR A 533 20.08 -15.37 3.87
CA THR A 533 20.54 -16.75 4.05
C THR A 533 22.07 -16.86 4.24
N PRO A 534 22.59 -17.86 4.97
CA PRO A 534 24.03 -18.04 5.09
C PRO A 534 24.64 -18.72 3.85
N PRO A 535 25.97 -18.61 3.64
CA PRO A 535 26.63 -19.38 2.60
C PRO A 535 26.64 -20.87 2.93
N GLY A 536 26.78 -21.72 1.90
CA GLY A 536 26.86 -23.18 2.06
C GLY A 536 25.52 -23.89 2.25
N VAL A 537 24.40 -23.27 1.84
CA VAL A 537 23.05 -23.83 1.97
C VAL A 537 22.44 -24.23 0.63
N SER A 538 21.49 -25.16 0.70
CA SER A 538 20.61 -25.55 -0.40
C SER A 538 19.21 -25.06 -0.09
N LEU A 539 18.60 -24.35 -1.05
CA LEU A 539 17.26 -23.78 -0.98
C LEU A 539 16.38 -24.48 -2.04
N PRO A 540 15.78 -25.62 -1.70
CA PRO A 540 14.89 -26.32 -2.63
C PRO A 540 13.53 -25.63 -2.69
N HIS A 541 12.89 -25.68 -3.86
CA HIS A 541 11.52 -25.19 -4.08
C HIS A 541 11.31 -23.74 -3.63
N MET A 542 12.09 -22.84 -4.21
CA MET A 542 11.89 -21.40 -4.10
C MET A 542 11.00 -20.92 -5.24
N ALA A 543 10.02 -20.08 -4.92
CA ALA A 543 9.15 -19.40 -5.84
C ALA A 543 9.76 -18.06 -6.27
N LEU A 544 9.91 -17.88 -7.59
CA LEU A 544 10.28 -16.61 -8.20
C LEU A 544 9.19 -16.22 -9.21
N GLU A 545 8.37 -15.24 -8.86
CA GLU A 545 7.39 -14.66 -9.78
C GLU A 545 8.07 -13.63 -10.68
N VAL A 546 7.82 -13.69 -11.99
CA VAL A 546 8.52 -12.85 -12.97
C VAL A 546 7.55 -12.28 -14.00
N LEU A 547 7.51 -10.95 -14.06
CA LEU A 547 6.76 -10.19 -15.06
C LEU A 547 7.49 -10.26 -16.40
N GLY A 548 6.78 -10.57 -17.48
CA GLY A 548 7.37 -10.69 -18.82
C GLY A 548 8.32 -11.88 -18.95
N GLY A 549 8.22 -12.89 -18.07
CA GLY A 549 9.03 -14.10 -18.13
C GLY A 549 8.66 -15.02 -19.30
N ALA A 550 9.60 -15.87 -19.72
CA ALA A 550 9.36 -16.93 -20.71
C ALA A 550 9.48 -18.32 -20.06
N MET A 551 8.87 -19.35 -20.65
CA MET A 551 8.87 -20.71 -20.07
C MET A 551 10.25 -21.38 -19.90
N ALA A 552 11.30 -20.86 -20.54
CA ALA A 552 12.65 -21.44 -20.49
C ALA A 552 13.73 -20.34 -20.42
N PRO A 553 13.77 -19.54 -19.34
CA PRO A 553 14.75 -18.46 -19.21
C PRO A 553 16.12 -19.00 -18.78
N VAL A 554 17.13 -18.14 -18.86
CA VAL A 554 18.36 -18.28 -18.07
C VAL A 554 18.22 -17.39 -16.84
N ILE A 555 18.43 -17.95 -15.65
CA ILE A 555 18.33 -17.23 -14.37
C ILE A 555 19.71 -17.23 -13.72
N ASP A 556 20.28 -16.04 -13.55
CA ASP A 556 21.59 -15.82 -12.94
C ASP A 556 21.48 -14.91 -11.73
N TYR A 557 22.29 -15.16 -10.71
CA TYR A 557 22.54 -14.19 -9.64
C TYR A 557 23.79 -13.37 -9.95
N VAL A 558 23.70 -12.06 -9.72
CA VAL A 558 24.77 -11.10 -9.98
C VAL A 558 25.20 -10.50 -8.65
N GLY A 559 26.49 -10.59 -8.34
CA GLY A 559 27.04 -10.07 -7.10
C GLY A 559 27.23 -8.54 -7.12
N PRO A 560 27.63 -7.94 -5.99
CA PRO A 560 27.87 -6.50 -5.86
C PRO A 560 28.93 -5.95 -6.83
N ASP A 561 29.83 -6.80 -7.32
CA ASP A 561 30.85 -6.44 -8.31
C ASP A 561 30.32 -6.34 -9.76
N GLY A 562 29.01 -6.58 -9.94
CA GLY A 562 28.32 -6.57 -11.23
C GLY A 562 28.55 -7.81 -12.08
N THR A 563 29.17 -8.86 -11.53
CA THR A 563 29.45 -10.11 -12.25
C THR A 563 28.55 -11.25 -11.81
N VAL A 564 28.33 -12.23 -12.72
CA VAL A 564 27.55 -13.43 -12.40
C VAL A 564 28.25 -14.23 -11.31
N ALA A 565 27.57 -14.43 -10.19
CA ALA A 565 28.06 -15.12 -9.01
C ALA A 565 28.24 -16.62 -9.29
N GLN A 566 29.47 -17.03 -9.62
CA GLN A 566 29.79 -18.42 -9.97
C GLN A 566 29.55 -19.43 -8.84
N GLY A 567 29.45 -18.97 -7.59
CA GLY A 567 29.17 -19.79 -6.42
C GLY A 567 27.68 -19.99 -6.12
N ILE A 568 26.78 -19.31 -6.85
CA ILE A 568 25.32 -19.49 -6.72
C ILE A 568 24.83 -20.23 -7.97
N THR A 569 24.31 -21.45 -7.78
CA THR A 569 23.79 -22.27 -8.87
C THR A 569 22.28 -22.36 -8.80
N VAL A 570 21.59 -22.09 -9.92
CA VAL A 570 20.13 -22.16 -10.02
C VAL A 570 19.72 -23.33 -10.90
N THR A 571 18.80 -24.15 -10.40
CA THR A 571 18.13 -25.21 -11.18
C THR A 571 16.66 -24.86 -11.32
N LEU A 572 16.20 -24.72 -12.57
CA LEU A 572 14.78 -24.55 -12.87
C LEU A 572 14.05 -25.90 -12.78
N ASN A 573 13.26 -26.09 -11.73
CA ASN A 573 12.45 -27.29 -11.52
C ASN A 573 11.17 -27.24 -12.39
N GLY A 574 10.59 -26.05 -12.55
CA GLY A 574 9.37 -25.85 -13.34
C GLY A 574 9.05 -24.38 -13.59
N ALA A 575 8.20 -24.11 -14.59
CA ALA A 575 7.71 -22.79 -14.94
C ALA A 575 6.20 -22.86 -15.17
N MET A 576 5.44 -21.95 -14.56
CA MET A 576 3.97 -21.97 -14.55
C MET A 576 3.41 -20.58 -14.89
N PRO A 577 2.69 -20.41 -16.01
CA PRO A 577 1.96 -19.18 -16.29
C PRO A 577 0.92 -18.93 -15.20
N GLN A 578 0.88 -17.70 -14.69
CA GLN A 578 -0.12 -17.27 -13.72
C GLN A 578 -1.32 -16.66 -14.46
N THR A 579 -2.51 -17.20 -14.21
CA THR A 579 -3.77 -16.71 -14.82
C THR A 579 -4.50 -15.69 -13.96
N ASP A 580 -4.22 -15.67 -12.66
CA ASP A 580 -4.86 -14.83 -11.65
C ASP A 580 -3.87 -13.89 -10.94
N ALA A 581 -2.68 -13.70 -11.51
CA ALA A 581 -1.77 -12.66 -11.02
C ALA A 581 -2.49 -11.30 -11.08
N PRO A 582 -2.23 -10.37 -10.14
CA PRO A 582 -2.85 -9.03 -10.12
C PRO A 582 -2.49 -8.13 -11.32
N ALA A 583 -2.08 -8.74 -12.43
CA ALA A 583 -2.17 -8.20 -13.79
C ALA A 583 -3.62 -7.97 -14.22
N ASP A 584 -4.43 -7.31 -13.38
CA ASP A 584 -5.73 -6.75 -13.75
C ASP A 584 -5.60 -5.75 -14.93
N ASP A 585 -4.37 -5.36 -15.28
CA ASP A 585 -4.06 -4.47 -16.39
C ASP A 585 -3.77 -5.18 -17.73
N GLY A 586 -3.61 -6.52 -17.75
CA GLY A 586 -3.32 -7.29 -18.97
C GLY A 586 -2.03 -6.89 -19.70
N ILE A 587 -1.07 -6.25 -19.00
CA ILE A 587 0.13 -5.66 -19.62
C ILE A 587 1.24 -6.71 -19.79
N TYR A 588 1.35 -7.70 -18.89
CA TYR A 588 2.41 -8.72 -18.89
C TYR A 588 1.88 -10.14 -18.73
N GLU A 589 2.56 -11.11 -19.36
CA GLU A 589 2.51 -12.50 -18.93
C GLU A 589 3.35 -12.64 -17.66
N VAL A 590 2.77 -13.24 -16.62
CA VAL A 590 3.48 -13.53 -15.36
C VAL A 590 3.80 -15.02 -15.33
N ILE A 591 5.08 -15.35 -15.12
CA ILE A 591 5.53 -16.72 -14.95
C ILE A 591 6.03 -16.90 -13.52
N LEU A 592 5.54 -17.94 -12.85
CA LEU A 592 6.09 -18.44 -11.60
C LEU A 592 7.13 -19.52 -11.90
N TYR A 593 8.35 -19.34 -11.42
CA TYR A 593 9.39 -20.36 -11.48
C TYR A 593 9.53 -21.09 -10.14
N ASP A 594 9.59 -22.42 -10.20
CA ASP A 594 10.03 -23.28 -9.11
C ASP A 594 11.54 -23.51 -9.28
N LEU A 595 12.34 -23.01 -8.33
CA LEU A 595 13.79 -23.02 -8.37
C LEU A 595 14.37 -23.88 -7.23
N SER A 596 15.46 -24.60 -7.52
CA SER A 596 16.40 -25.03 -6.49
C SER A 596 17.65 -24.18 -6.58
N ILE A 597 18.03 -23.52 -5.49
CA ILE A 597 19.18 -22.59 -5.45
C ILE A 597 20.23 -23.17 -4.49
N GLU A 598 21.44 -23.37 -4.99
CA GLU A 598 22.60 -23.78 -4.19
C GLU A 598 23.52 -22.59 -3.98
N ILE A 599 23.78 -22.24 -2.72
CA ILE A 599 24.70 -21.17 -2.33
C ILE A 599 25.98 -21.81 -1.82
N GLY A 600 27.06 -21.68 -2.57
CA GLY A 600 28.35 -22.26 -2.22
C GLY A 600 28.92 -21.73 -0.90
N PRO A 601 29.77 -22.50 -0.20
CA PRO A 601 30.34 -22.11 1.09
C PRO A 601 31.32 -20.93 1.02
N ASP A 602 31.85 -20.65 -0.17
CA ASP A 602 32.80 -19.55 -0.42
C ASP A 602 32.12 -18.33 -1.05
N VAL A 603 30.79 -18.32 -1.17
CA VAL A 603 30.04 -17.15 -1.64
C VAL A 603 30.20 -16.03 -0.60
N PRO A 604 30.77 -14.87 -0.97
CA PRO A 604 30.97 -13.77 -0.02
C PRO A 604 29.64 -13.20 0.49
N ASP A 605 29.69 -12.64 1.69
CA ASP A 605 28.60 -11.83 2.22
C ASP A 605 28.30 -10.65 1.27
N GLY A 606 27.02 -10.37 1.05
CA GLY A 606 26.59 -9.29 0.18
C GLY A 606 25.19 -9.48 -0.40
N SER A 607 24.70 -8.41 -1.03
CA SER A 607 23.43 -8.41 -1.77
C SER A 607 23.65 -8.92 -3.19
N TYR A 608 22.81 -9.87 -3.61
CA TYR A 608 22.85 -10.48 -4.94
C TYR A 608 21.54 -10.17 -5.67
N GLY A 609 21.68 -9.50 -6.81
CA GLY A 609 20.56 -9.27 -7.71
C GLY A 609 20.25 -10.49 -8.57
N VAL A 610 19.01 -10.62 -9.03
CA VAL A 610 18.58 -11.71 -9.92
C VAL A 610 18.34 -11.18 -11.33
N ARG A 611 18.81 -11.91 -12.32
CA ARG A 611 18.61 -11.60 -13.74
C ARG A 611 17.87 -12.73 -14.42
N VAL A 612 16.81 -12.41 -15.17
CA VAL A 612 15.99 -13.41 -15.88
C VAL A 612 16.03 -13.12 -17.39
N THR A 613 16.93 -13.80 -18.09
CA THR A 613 17.14 -13.61 -19.52
C THR A 613 16.27 -14.56 -20.34
N ASN A 614 15.36 -14.00 -21.14
CA ASN A 614 14.47 -14.78 -21.99
C ASN A 614 15.20 -15.33 -23.24
N PRO A 615 14.74 -16.45 -23.83
CA PRO A 615 15.38 -17.05 -25.00
C PRO A 615 15.54 -16.09 -26.18
N GLY A 616 16.77 -15.96 -26.66
CA GLY A 616 17.09 -15.11 -27.82
C GLY A 616 17.35 -13.64 -27.49
N ASN A 617 17.30 -13.27 -26.21
CA ASN A 617 17.64 -11.94 -25.73
C ASN A 617 19.07 -11.89 -25.18
N ASP A 618 19.65 -10.69 -25.16
CA ASP A 618 20.87 -10.43 -24.41
C ASP A 618 20.55 -10.23 -22.92
N PRO A 619 21.49 -10.55 -22.01
CA PRO A 619 21.27 -10.33 -20.59
C PRO A 619 21.07 -8.84 -20.25
N ASP A 620 20.12 -8.55 -19.35
CA ASP A 620 19.77 -7.22 -18.85
C ASP A 620 20.42 -6.92 -17.48
N VAL A 621 20.04 -5.79 -16.88
CA VAL A 621 20.47 -5.41 -15.53
C VAL A 621 19.70 -6.29 -14.54
N PRO A 622 20.37 -6.89 -13.54
CA PRO A 622 19.68 -7.68 -12.51
C PRO A 622 18.72 -6.80 -11.70
N VAL A 623 17.60 -7.37 -11.26
CA VAL A 623 16.77 -6.81 -10.19
C VAL A 623 17.59 -6.85 -8.89
N PRO A 624 17.91 -5.71 -8.27
CA PRO A 624 18.72 -5.68 -7.04
C PRO A 624 18.06 -6.38 -5.85
N GLY A 625 18.87 -6.80 -4.87
CA GLY A 625 18.37 -7.19 -3.54
C GLY A 625 17.49 -8.44 -3.48
N ASN A 626 17.66 -9.42 -4.37
CA ASN A 626 16.83 -10.63 -4.36
C ASN A 626 17.27 -11.65 -3.29
N ILE A 627 18.60 -11.86 -3.14
CA ILE A 627 19.18 -12.68 -2.06
C ILE A 627 20.22 -11.86 -1.32
N LEU A 628 20.19 -11.92 0.00
CA LEU A 628 21.22 -11.38 0.88
C LEU A 628 22.00 -12.54 1.52
N VAL A 629 23.26 -12.72 1.14
CA VAL A 629 24.12 -13.74 1.75
C VAL A 629 24.83 -13.13 2.96
N ARG A 630 24.70 -13.77 4.13
CA ARG A 630 25.40 -13.35 5.35
C ARG A 630 25.90 -14.55 6.13
N SER A 631 27.20 -14.62 6.35
CA SER A 631 27.80 -15.56 7.27
C SER A 631 27.30 -15.25 8.68
N GLY A 632 26.61 -16.19 9.33
CA GLY A 632 26.09 -15.99 10.69
C GLY A 632 27.18 -15.50 11.64
N GLN A 633 26.86 -14.51 12.48
CA GLN A 633 27.77 -14.01 13.52
C GLN A 633 27.98 -15.03 14.63
#